data_AF-A0A3L7VS22-F1
#
_entry.id   AF-A0A3L7VS22-F1
#
_cell.length_a   1.000
_cell.length_b   1.000
_cell.length_c   1.000
_cell.angle_alpha   90.00
_cell.angle_beta   90.00
_cell.angle_gamma   90.00
#
_symmetry.space_group_name_H-M   'P 1'
#
loop_
_entity.id
_entity.type
_entity.pdbx_description
1 polymer ?
#
loop_
_entity_poly.entity_id
_entity_poly.type
_entity_poly.pdbx_seq_one_letter_code
_entity_poly.pdbx_strand_id
1 'polypeptide(L)'
;MCATGRASGTQPIKSTLCQLVPADVWRNDMSSLPSKILNWGFRRYVRRFVRKNFNAVRVAGHEHLTGLPARPIVCFINHPGWWDPMTGVLMTDLLFPGRIFAAPMDVEALRSYPILERLG
;
A
#
# COMPACT_ATOMS: atom_id res chain seq x y z
N MET A 1 58.02 -16.27 6.22
CA MET A 1 57.35 -15.88 4.96
C MET A 1 56.27 -16.90 4.65
N CYS A 2 55.00 -16.52 4.89
CA CYS A 2 53.81 -16.85 4.09
C CYS A 2 52.58 -16.36 4.86
N ALA A 3 51.68 -15.71 4.12
CA ALA A 3 50.80 -14.66 4.61
C ALA A 3 49.52 -15.14 5.33
N THR A 4 49.14 -14.36 6.32
CA THR A 4 47.80 -14.22 6.89
C THR A 4 46.81 -13.63 5.87
N GLY A 5 45.58 -14.12 5.81
CA GLY A 5 44.52 -13.46 5.03
C GLY A 5 43.19 -14.22 5.01
N ARG A 6 42.32 -13.87 5.95
CA ARG A 6 40.96 -14.41 6.14
C ARG A 6 40.03 -13.86 5.04
N ALA A 7 39.38 -14.73 4.28
CA ALA A 7 38.34 -14.34 3.33
C ALA A 7 37.08 -13.90 4.09
N SER A 8 36.82 -12.60 4.11
CA SER A 8 35.57 -11.98 4.55
C SER A 8 35.25 -10.89 3.54
N GLY A 9 34.22 -11.11 2.73
CA GLY A 9 33.90 -10.25 1.60
C GLY A 9 32.45 -10.39 1.18
N THR A 10 31.52 -10.30 2.14
CA THR A 10 30.10 -10.13 1.83
C THR A 10 29.89 -8.68 1.41
N GLN A 11 29.77 -8.45 0.10
CA GLN A 11 29.45 -7.15 -0.48
C GLN A 11 28.08 -6.67 0.04
N PRO A 12 27.93 -5.41 0.49
CA PRO A 12 26.63 -4.88 0.85
C PRO A 12 25.80 -4.71 -0.42
N ILE A 13 24.61 -5.30 -0.45
CA ILE A 13 23.60 -5.11 -1.49
C ILE A 13 23.24 -3.63 -1.46
N LYS A 14 23.85 -2.83 -2.33
CA LYS A 14 23.57 -1.40 -2.45
C LYS A 14 22.08 -1.23 -2.81
N SER A 15 21.45 -0.37 -2.03
CA SER A 15 20.05 0.02 -1.99
C SER A 15 19.60 0.77 -3.25
N THR A 16 19.83 0.23 -4.45
CA THR A 16 19.61 0.93 -5.72
C THR A 16 18.12 1.03 -6.11
N LEU A 17 17.20 0.35 -5.40
CA LEU A 17 15.77 0.42 -5.69
C LEU A 17 15.05 1.65 -5.09
N CYS A 18 15.72 2.43 -4.21
CA CYS A 18 15.06 3.52 -3.48
C CYS A 18 15.14 4.91 -4.17
N GLN A 19 15.82 5.03 -5.32
CA GLN A 19 16.17 6.33 -5.91
C GLN A 19 15.42 6.71 -7.21
N LEU A 20 14.46 5.92 -7.68
CA LEU A 20 13.85 6.16 -9.00
C LEU A 20 12.46 6.83 -8.99
N VAL A 21 11.93 7.19 -7.82
CA VAL A 21 10.67 7.94 -7.74
C VAL A 21 10.89 9.21 -6.93
N PRO A 22 10.85 10.40 -7.57
CA PRO A 22 10.98 11.68 -6.89
C PRO A 22 9.98 11.79 -5.73
N ALA A 23 10.42 12.28 -4.56
CA ALA A 23 9.58 12.34 -3.34
C ALA A 23 8.33 13.24 -3.50
N ASP A 24 8.34 14.12 -4.50
CA ASP A 24 7.25 14.95 -4.98
C ASP A 24 6.15 14.19 -5.74
N VAL A 25 6.42 13.01 -6.32
CA VAL A 25 5.37 12.14 -6.91
C VAL A 25 4.37 11.67 -5.85
N TRP A 26 4.83 11.45 -4.62
CA TRP A 26 3.95 11.12 -3.49
C TRP A 26 3.26 12.34 -2.89
N ARG A 27 3.66 13.55 -3.27
CA ARG A 27 3.10 14.81 -2.79
C ARG A 27 1.92 15.21 -3.66
N ASN A 28 0.96 14.31 -3.80
CA ASN A 28 -0.29 14.62 -4.48
C ASN A 28 -1.12 15.52 -3.56
N ASP A 29 -1.55 16.67 -4.10
CA ASP A 29 -2.52 17.56 -3.48
C ASP A 29 -3.93 16.91 -3.54
N MET A 30 -4.07 15.71 -2.96
CA MET A 30 -5.32 14.93 -2.85
C MET A 30 -6.36 15.60 -1.92
N SER A 31 -6.21 16.91 -1.71
CA SER A 31 -6.84 17.72 -0.67
C SER A 31 -8.17 18.32 -1.10
N SER A 32 -8.62 18.11 -2.34
CA SER A 32 -9.91 18.61 -2.83
C SER A 32 -11.06 18.02 -1.99
N LEU A 33 -12.05 18.84 -1.62
CA LEU A 33 -13.24 18.34 -0.92
C LEU A 33 -13.94 17.19 -1.68
N PRO A 34 -14.09 17.23 -3.02
CA PRO A 34 -14.71 16.14 -3.77
C PRO A 34 -13.97 14.80 -3.64
N SER A 35 -12.63 14.80 -3.72
CA SER A 35 -11.83 13.56 -3.58
C SER A 35 -11.94 12.98 -2.16
N LYS A 36 -12.03 13.83 -1.13
CA LYS A 36 -12.24 13.39 0.27
C LYS A 36 -13.61 12.74 0.46
N ILE A 37 -14.67 13.34 -0.08
CA ILE A 37 -16.03 12.79 0.00
C ILE A 37 -16.12 11.46 -0.76
N LEU A 38 -15.53 11.39 -1.95
CA LEU A 38 -15.48 10.17 -2.75
C LEU A 38 -14.74 9.05 -2.02
N ASN A 39 -13.56 9.34 -1.46
CA ASN A 39 -12.79 8.39 -0.66
C ASN A 39 -13.57 7.89 0.56
N TRP A 40 -14.25 8.79 1.27
CA TRP A 40 -15.07 8.42 2.42
C TRP A 40 -16.26 7.53 2.03
N GLY A 41 -16.96 7.88 0.94
CA GLY A 41 -18.05 7.08 0.39
C GLY A 41 -17.58 5.70 -0.04
N PHE A 42 -16.44 5.64 -0.72
CA PHE A 42 -15.84 4.38 -1.18
C PHE A 42 -15.41 3.48 -0.02
N ARG A 43 -14.80 4.04 1.04
CA ARG A 43 -14.50 3.28 2.26
C ARG A 43 -15.76 2.68 2.88
N ARG A 44 -16.87 3.42 2.94
CA ARG A 44 -18.15 2.87 3.42
C ARG A 44 -18.67 1.75 2.51
N TYR A 45 -18.58 1.92 1.19
CA TYR A 45 -18.93 0.86 0.23
C TYR A 45 -18.09 -0.40 0.47
N VAL A 46 -16.76 -0.28 0.59
CA VAL A 46 -15.85 -1.39 0.86
C VAL A 46 -16.21 -2.12 2.14
N ARG A 47 -16.47 -1.41 3.24
CA ARG A 47 -16.91 -2.02 4.51
C ARG A 47 -18.18 -2.84 4.33
N ARG A 48 -19.16 -2.32 3.59
CA ARG A 48 -20.41 -3.03 3.29
C ARG A 48 -20.18 -4.25 2.38
N PHE A 49 -19.33 -4.09 1.37
CA PHE A 49 -18.94 -5.16 0.44
C PHE A 49 -18.32 -6.33 1.19
N VAL A 50 -17.30 -6.08 2.02
CA VAL A 50 -16.63 -7.16 2.76
C VAL A 50 -17.58 -7.83 3.75
N ARG A 51 -18.39 -7.05 4.48
CA ARG A 51 -19.40 -7.60 5.41
C ARG A 51 -20.45 -8.49 4.73
N LYS A 52 -20.77 -8.23 3.46
CA LYS A 52 -21.79 -9.00 2.71
C LYS A 52 -21.21 -10.28 2.10
N ASN A 53 -19.95 -10.25 1.68
CA ASN A 53 -19.36 -11.31 0.86
C ASN A 53 -18.39 -12.22 1.62
N PHE A 54 -17.91 -11.82 2.80
CA PHE A 54 -16.99 -12.61 3.62
C PHE A 54 -17.67 -13.04 4.91
N ASN A 55 -17.42 -14.29 5.34
CA ASN A 55 -17.87 -14.76 6.65
C ASN A 55 -17.16 -13.98 7.79
N ALA A 56 -15.83 -13.90 7.72
CA ALA A 56 -15.02 -13.14 8.65
C ALA A 56 -13.68 -12.75 8.02
N VAL A 57 -13.12 -11.61 8.46
CA VAL A 57 -11.74 -11.20 8.15
C VAL A 57 -10.99 -11.14 9.48
N ARG A 58 -9.83 -11.80 9.54
CA ARG A 58 -8.98 -11.86 10.73
C ARG A 58 -7.57 -11.41 10.36
N VAL A 59 -6.93 -10.70 11.27
CA VAL A 59 -5.55 -10.21 11.12
C VAL A 59 -4.69 -10.93 12.14
N ALA A 60 -3.65 -11.61 11.67
CA ALA A 60 -2.59 -12.16 12.51
C ALA A 60 -1.37 -11.23 12.44
N GLY A 61 -0.57 -11.19 13.51
CA GLY A 61 0.64 -10.37 13.54
C GLY A 61 0.39 -8.86 13.63
N HIS A 62 -0.75 -8.44 14.19
CA HIS A 62 -1.12 -7.02 14.31
C HIS A 62 -0.08 -6.21 15.12
N GLU A 63 0.56 -6.85 16.08
CA GLU A 63 1.66 -6.31 16.89
C GLU A 63 2.81 -5.79 16.04
N HIS A 64 3.09 -6.38 14.87
CA HIS A 64 4.14 -5.93 13.96
C HIS A 64 3.80 -4.61 13.24
N LEU A 65 2.53 -4.19 13.29
CA LEU A 65 2.09 -2.91 12.74
C LEU A 65 2.28 -1.77 13.74
N THR A 66 2.44 -2.09 15.03
CA THR A 66 2.72 -1.08 16.05
C THR A 66 4.15 -0.56 15.90
N GLY A 67 4.34 0.76 15.97
CA GLY A 67 5.65 1.39 15.83
C GLY A 67 6.15 1.58 14.40
N LEU A 68 5.29 1.38 13.39
CA LEU A 68 5.64 1.71 12.01
C LEU A 68 5.96 3.21 11.88
N PRO A 69 7.09 3.58 11.25
CA PRO A 69 7.51 4.97 11.14
C PRO A 69 6.51 5.80 10.32
N ALA A 70 6.45 7.10 10.59
CA ALA A 70 5.60 8.07 9.87
C ALA A 70 6.13 8.40 8.45
N ARG A 71 6.63 7.40 7.74
CA ARG A 71 7.08 7.47 6.33
C ARG A 71 6.18 6.58 5.45
N PRO A 72 6.20 6.76 4.11
CA PRO A 72 5.51 5.85 3.19
C PRO A 72 5.94 4.39 3.40
N ILE A 73 5.00 3.48 3.20
CA ILE A 73 5.20 2.03 3.38
C ILE A 73 4.70 1.35 2.12
N VAL A 74 5.49 0.39 1.62
CA VAL A 74 5.08 -0.49 0.53
C VAL A 74 4.68 -1.82 1.14
N CYS A 75 3.42 -2.22 0.92
CA CYS A 75 2.89 -3.49 1.38
C CYS A 75 2.86 -4.48 0.21
N PHE A 76 3.56 -5.61 0.35
CA PHE A 76 3.46 -6.71 -0.60
C PHE A 76 2.35 -7.65 -0.16
N ILE A 77 1.42 -7.94 -1.07
CA ILE A 77 0.34 -8.89 -0.86
C ILE A 77 0.36 -9.91 -2.00
N ASN A 78 -0.02 -11.14 -1.69
CA ASN A 78 -0.42 -12.07 -2.74
C ASN A 78 -1.66 -11.51 -3.46
N HIS A 79 -1.88 -11.92 -4.71
CA HIS A 79 -3.09 -11.57 -5.47
C HIS A 79 -4.05 -12.78 -5.59
N PRO A 80 -4.69 -13.23 -4.49
CA PRO A 80 -5.58 -14.40 -4.53
C PRO A 80 -6.89 -14.14 -5.28
N GLY A 81 -7.27 -12.90 -5.57
CA GLY A 81 -8.46 -12.65 -6.39
C GLY A 81 -8.79 -11.20 -6.67
N TRP A 82 -9.84 -11.00 -7.47
CA TRP A 82 -10.28 -9.66 -7.90
C TRP A 82 -10.72 -8.75 -6.73
N TRP A 83 -11.07 -9.32 -5.58
CA TRP A 83 -11.54 -8.59 -4.40
C TRP A 83 -10.40 -7.99 -3.56
N ASP A 84 -9.14 -8.29 -3.88
CA ASP A 84 -7.97 -7.87 -3.10
C ASP A 84 -7.87 -6.35 -2.91
N PRO A 85 -8.18 -5.48 -3.90
CA PRO A 85 -8.17 -4.04 -3.70
C PRO A 85 -9.16 -3.60 -2.61
N MET A 86 -10.30 -4.30 -2.47
CA MET A 86 -11.27 -4.01 -1.41
C MET A 86 -10.68 -4.34 -0.03
N THR A 87 -9.92 -5.44 0.07
CA THR A 87 -9.23 -5.78 1.32
C THR A 87 -8.10 -4.81 1.64
N GLY A 88 -7.34 -4.33 0.65
CA GLY A 88 -6.31 -3.30 0.85
C GLY A 88 -6.87 -1.98 1.39
N VAL A 89 -8.00 -1.53 0.82
CA VAL A 89 -8.72 -0.34 1.32
C VAL A 89 -9.26 -0.58 2.73
N LEU A 90 -9.87 -1.74 3.00
CA LEU A 90 -10.38 -2.08 4.34
C LEU A 90 -9.27 -2.11 5.40
N MET A 91 -8.12 -2.73 5.09
CA MET A 91 -6.99 -2.80 6.00
C MET A 91 -6.42 -1.41 6.29
N THR A 92 -6.31 -0.56 5.26
CA THR A 92 -5.85 0.83 5.48
C THR A 92 -6.84 1.62 6.32
N ASP A 93 -8.14 1.46 6.08
CA ASP A 93 -9.20 2.09 6.87
C ASP A 93 -9.20 1.69 8.35
N LEU A 94 -8.93 0.40 8.63
CA LEU A 94 -9.02 -0.14 9.98
C LEU A 94 -7.71 -0.08 10.77
N LEU A 95 -6.57 -0.30 10.11
CA LEU A 95 -5.28 -0.52 10.78
C LEU A 95 -4.34 0.67 10.66
N PHE A 96 -4.56 1.55 9.68
CA PHE A 96 -3.67 2.68 9.39
C PHE A 96 -4.43 4.01 9.32
N PRO A 97 -5.16 4.39 10.39
CA PRO A 97 -5.86 5.68 10.40
C PRO A 97 -4.87 6.81 10.15
N GLY A 98 -5.18 7.68 9.18
CA GLY A 98 -4.31 8.79 8.77
C GLY A 98 -3.33 8.48 7.64
N ARG A 99 -3.22 7.22 7.18
CA ARG A 99 -2.47 6.90 5.96
C ARG A 99 -3.36 6.89 4.72
N ILE A 100 -2.77 7.31 3.61
CA ILE A 100 -3.38 7.25 2.29
C ILE A 100 -3.07 5.89 1.66
N PHE A 101 -4.07 5.27 1.05
CA PHE A 101 -3.91 4.03 0.29
C PHE A 101 -3.75 4.36 -1.19
N ALA A 102 -2.75 3.75 -1.82
CA ALA A 102 -2.59 3.74 -3.27
C ALA A 102 -2.11 2.33 -3.66
N ALA A 103 -2.58 1.84 -4.81
CA ALA A 103 -2.17 0.55 -5.36
C ALA A 103 -1.91 0.72 -6.87
N PRO A 104 -0.84 0.09 -7.40
CA PRO A 104 -0.58 0.14 -8.83
C PRO A 104 -1.73 -0.54 -9.59
N MET A 105 -2.16 0.12 -10.66
CA MET A 105 -3.16 -0.41 -11.60
C MET A 105 -2.63 -0.21 -13.02
N ASP A 106 -2.89 -1.21 -13.86
CA ASP A 106 -2.61 -1.14 -15.29
C ASP A 106 -3.38 0.03 -15.94
N VAL A 107 -2.73 0.75 -16.85
CA VAL A 107 -3.28 2.01 -17.39
C VAL A 107 -4.48 1.74 -18.32
N GLU A 108 -4.47 0.66 -19.09
CA GLU A 108 -5.59 0.24 -19.91
C GLU A 108 -6.79 -0.18 -19.04
N ALA A 109 -6.53 -0.89 -17.95
CA ALA A 109 -7.57 -1.23 -16.96
C ALA A 109 -8.15 0.02 -16.30
N LEU A 110 -7.32 1.01 -15.95
CA LEU A 110 -7.77 2.24 -15.29
C LEU A 110 -8.74 3.05 -16.16
N ARG A 111 -8.53 3.08 -17.48
CA ARG A 111 -9.45 3.73 -18.44
C ARG A 111 -10.88 3.16 -18.38
N SER A 112 -11.02 1.88 -18.02
CA SER A 112 -12.32 1.24 -17.86
C SER A 112 -13.02 1.65 -16.55
N TYR A 113 -12.26 2.19 -15.58
CA TYR A 113 -12.77 2.58 -14.27
C TYR A 113 -12.30 4.00 -13.84
N PRO A 114 -12.74 5.08 -14.52
CA PRO A 114 -12.28 6.44 -14.25
C PRO A 114 -12.56 6.94 -12.82
N ILE A 115 -13.50 6.30 -12.12
CA ILE A 115 -13.79 6.61 -10.71
C ILE A 115 -12.59 6.23 -9.82
N LEU A 116 -11.85 5.17 -10.16
CA LEU A 116 -10.68 4.73 -9.41
C LEU A 116 -9.52 5.72 -9.53
N GLU A 117 -9.33 6.33 -10.70
CA GLU A 117 -8.34 7.39 -10.91
C GLU A 117 -8.57 8.59 -9.97
N ARG A 118 -9.84 8.89 -9.65
CA ARG A 118 -10.20 10.02 -8.77
C ARG A 118 -10.10 9.68 -7.27
N LEU A 119 -9.92 8.42 -6.91
CA LEU A 119 -9.72 7.99 -5.53
C LEU A 119 -8.28 8.19 -5.06
N GLY A 120 -7.31 8.13 -5.98
CA GLY A 120 -5.89 8.28 -5.72
C GLY A 120 -5.06 7.45 -6.68
#